data_AF-A0A2W4NUA7-F1
#
_entry.id   AF-A0A2W4NUA7-F1
#
_cell.length_a   1.000
_cell.length_b   1.000
_cell.length_c   1.000
_cell.angle_alpha   90.00
_cell.angle_beta   90.00
_cell.angle_gamma   90.00
#
_symmetry.space_group_name_H-M   'P 1'
#
loop_
_entity.id
_entity.type
_entity.pdbx_description
1 polymer ?
#
loop_
_entity_poly.entity_id
_entity_poly.type
_entity_poly.pdbx_seq_one_letter_code
_entity_poly.pdbx_strand_id
1 'polypeptide(L)'
;MLAGTTAPPESDYVLNDSHFHLTNYIQEGTDIRDFLAIMGDRVGRVAIFGIPLQQTWSWRNSGDFAPSYYLQSDSPLYYYSFIDAHIAMAYLSLPEKQRRRFDPMISGFNPADMYGVDHIRRVLHTFPGVFSGIGEFTIHKEFVSSKIAGDVPS
;
A
#
# COMPACT_ATOMS: atom_id res chain seq x y z
N MET A 1 -36.30 -6.54 25.00
CA MET A 1 -36.56 -5.92 23.68
C MET A 1 -35.22 -5.74 22.99
N LEU A 2 -34.95 -6.50 21.93
CA LEU A 2 -33.72 -6.35 21.13
C LEU A 2 -33.90 -5.15 20.21
N ALA A 3 -33.03 -4.15 20.32
CA ALA A 3 -33.01 -3.01 19.43
C ALA A 3 -32.70 -3.48 18.00
N GLY A 4 -33.61 -3.21 17.07
CA GLY A 4 -33.40 -3.51 15.66
C GLY A 4 -32.23 -2.69 15.14
N THR A 5 -31.23 -3.37 14.58
CA THR A 5 -30.14 -2.74 13.85
C THR A 5 -30.73 -2.14 12.58
N THR A 6 -30.85 -0.81 12.52
CA THR A 6 -31.17 -0.09 11.29
C THR A 6 -30.04 -0.32 10.30
N ALA A 7 -30.38 -0.78 9.10
CA ALA A 7 -29.43 -0.86 7.99
C ALA A 7 -28.76 0.52 7.81
N PRO A 8 -27.45 0.57 7.54
CA PRO A 8 -26.78 1.84 7.25
C PRO A 8 -27.50 2.53 6.08
N PRO A 9 -27.57 3.88 6.08
CA PRO A 9 -28.21 4.61 5.00
C PRO A 9 -27.61 4.19 3.66
N GLU A 10 -28.48 4.05 2.66
CA GLU A 10 -28.09 3.71 1.30
C GLU A 10 -27.08 4.76 0.81
N SER A 11 -25.92 4.28 0.39
CA SER A 11 -24.81 5.15 0.03
C SER A 11 -25.01 5.65 -1.39
N ASP A 12 -24.94 6.97 -1.63
CA ASP A 12 -24.97 7.56 -2.98
C ASP A 12 -23.75 7.17 -3.86
N TYR A 13 -22.82 6.40 -3.30
CA TYR A 13 -21.63 5.91 -4.00
C TYR A 13 -22.00 4.68 -4.84
N VAL A 14 -21.51 4.62 -6.07
CA VAL A 14 -21.79 3.53 -7.01
C VAL A 14 -20.88 2.32 -6.82
N LEU A 15 -19.72 2.49 -6.17
CA LEU A 15 -18.78 1.40 -5.85
C LEU A 15 -17.83 1.76 -4.71
N ASN A 16 -17.11 0.76 -4.20
CA ASN A 16 -15.91 0.92 -3.39
C ASN A 16 -14.74 0.25 -4.10
N ASP A 17 -13.56 0.85 -4.04
CA ASP A 17 -12.34 0.27 -4.63
C ASP A 17 -11.65 -0.61 -3.59
N SER A 18 -11.54 -1.90 -3.89
CA SER A 18 -10.91 -2.86 -2.99
C SER A 18 -9.39 -2.84 -3.06
N HIS A 19 -8.79 -2.17 -4.05
CA HIS A 19 -7.34 -2.25 -4.27
C HIS A 19 -6.78 -1.08 -5.09
N PHE A 20 -6.15 -0.12 -4.42
CA PHE A 20 -5.41 0.95 -5.10
C PHE A 20 -4.02 1.20 -4.49
N HIS A 21 -2.97 1.13 -5.32
CA HIS A 21 -1.64 1.58 -4.92
C HIS A 21 -1.47 3.08 -5.17
N LEU A 22 -1.13 3.83 -4.13
CA LEU A 22 -0.87 5.26 -4.26
C LEU A 22 0.47 5.56 -4.95
N THR A 23 1.43 4.63 -4.83
CA THR A 23 2.79 4.76 -5.34
C THR A 23 3.13 3.69 -6.38
N ASN A 24 4.23 3.91 -7.12
CA ASN A 24 4.83 2.96 -8.05
C ASN A 24 6.03 2.22 -7.41
N TYR A 25 6.77 1.43 -8.21
CA TYR A 25 7.92 0.64 -7.72
C TYR A 25 9.17 1.47 -7.39
N ILE A 26 9.12 2.80 -7.51
CA ILE A 26 10.13 3.72 -6.95
C ILE A 26 9.55 4.62 -5.85
N GLN A 27 8.35 4.26 -5.36
CA GLN A 27 7.64 4.93 -4.28
C GLN A 27 7.20 6.37 -4.60
N GLU A 28 7.03 6.67 -5.89
CA GLU A 28 6.45 7.93 -6.38
C GLU A 28 5.02 7.72 -6.87
N GLY A 29 4.18 8.75 -6.74
CA GLY A 29 2.77 8.63 -7.05
C GLY A 29 2.02 9.95 -7.00
N THR A 30 0.70 9.87 -7.09
CA THR A 30 -0.20 11.04 -7.01
C THR A 30 -0.36 11.50 -5.56
N ASP A 31 -0.62 12.81 -5.34
CA ASP A 31 -1.05 13.27 -4.01
C ASP A 31 -2.40 12.65 -3.67
N ILE A 32 -2.60 12.27 -2.40
CA ILE A 32 -3.83 11.64 -1.94
C ILE A 32 -5.06 12.55 -2.07
N ARG A 33 -4.89 13.88 -2.07
CA ARG A 33 -5.98 14.84 -2.31
C ARG A 33 -6.41 14.84 -3.76
N ASP A 34 -5.46 14.71 -4.68
CA ASP A 34 -5.76 14.57 -6.11
C ASP A 34 -6.47 13.25 -6.38
N PHE A 35 -6.02 12.17 -5.74
CA PHE A 35 -6.73 10.89 -5.81
C PHE A 35 -8.15 10.96 -5.22
N LEU A 36 -8.34 11.64 -4.08
CA LEU A 36 -9.66 11.88 -3.52
C LEU A 36 -10.56 12.68 -4.47
N ALA A 37 -10.00 13.65 -5.20
CA ALA A 37 -10.73 14.39 -6.23
C ALA A 37 -11.16 13.47 -7.39
N ILE A 38 -10.30 12.53 -7.81
CA ILE A 38 -10.63 11.50 -8.81
C ILE A 38 -11.77 10.59 -8.34
N MET A 39 -11.76 10.16 -7.07
CA MET A 39 -12.84 9.37 -6.48
C MET A 39 -14.20 10.08 -6.56
N GLY A 40 -14.19 11.41 -6.42
CA GLY A 40 -15.38 12.27 -6.49
C GLY A 40 -16.48 11.85 -5.52
N ASP A 41 -17.71 11.87 -6.02
CA ASP A 41 -18.94 11.45 -5.33
C ASP A 41 -19.41 10.05 -5.75
N ARG A 42 -18.63 9.33 -6.56
CA ARG A 42 -19.00 8.01 -7.08
C ARG A 42 -18.33 6.85 -6.32
N VAL A 43 -17.08 7.01 -5.90
CA VAL A 43 -16.34 5.95 -5.19
C VAL A 43 -16.40 6.17 -3.69
N GLY A 44 -16.98 5.25 -2.92
CA GLY A 44 -17.18 5.46 -1.49
C GLY A 44 -15.91 5.37 -0.65
N ARG A 45 -15.30 4.21 -0.62
CA ARG A 45 -14.07 3.93 0.11
C ARG A 45 -13.07 3.25 -0.78
N VAL A 46 -11.80 3.46 -0.48
CA VAL A 46 -10.68 2.82 -1.17
C VAL A 46 -9.78 2.15 -0.14
N ALA A 47 -9.56 0.85 -0.29
CA ALA A 47 -8.42 0.21 0.34
C ALA A 47 -7.15 0.71 -0.36
N ILE A 48 -6.33 1.46 0.38
CA ILE A 48 -5.18 2.20 -0.16
C ILE A 48 -3.87 1.58 0.33
N PHE A 49 -2.99 1.35 -0.62
CA PHE A 49 -1.81 0.53 -0.46
C PHE A 49 -0.55 1.29 -0.87
N GLY A 50 0.54 0.98 -0.17
CA GLY A 50 1.89 1.12 -0.72
C GLY A 50 2.21 0.00 -1.69
N ILE A 51 3.20 0.17 -2.56
CA ILE A 51 3.82 -0.99 -3.21
C ILE A 51 4.88 -1.57 -2.26
N PRO A 52 4.78 -2.86 -1.87
CA PRO A 52 5.64 -3.45 -0.85
C PRO A 52 7.12 -3.52 -1.25
N LEU A 53 7.40 -3.46 -2.56
CA LEU A 53 8.73 -3.63 -3.14
C LEU A 53 9.21 -2.38 -3.87
N GLN A 54 10.50 -2.10 -3.77
CA GLN A 54 11.16 -1.08 -4.57
C GLN A 54 12.10 -1.70 -5.61
N GLN A 55 12.04 -1.16 -6.84
CA GLN A 55 12.95 -1.47 -7.93
C GLN A 55 14.31 -0.85 -7.69
N THR A 56 15.36 -1.67 -7.72
CA THR A 56 16.73 -1.18 -7.72
C THR A 56 17.03 -0.56 -9.08
N TRP A 57 17.59 0.64 -9.10
CA TRP A 57 18.21 1.21 -10.29
C TRP A 57 19.71 0.91 -10.28
N SER A 58 20.13 0.02 -11.16
CA SER A 58 21.54 -0.33 -11.36
C SER A 58 22.02 0.22 -12.68
N TRP A 59 22.99 1.14 -12.64
CA TRP A 59 23.65 1.67 -13.84
C TRP A 59 24.17 0.55 -14.76
N ARG A 60 24.67 -0.54 -14.19
CA ARG A 60 25.18 -1.69 -14.94
C ARG A 60 24.09 -2.43 -15.73
N ASN A 61 22.84 -2.35 -15.28
CA ASN A 61 21.72 -3.03 -15.92
C ASN A 61 21.03 -2.13 -16.95
N SER A 62 20.75 -0.87 -16.59
CA SER A 62 19.92 0.02 -17.42
C SER A 62 20.54 1.39 -17.73
N GLY A 63 21.77 1.67 -17.33
CA GLY A 63 22.44 2.95 -17.56
C GLY A 63 21.61 4.14 -17.04
N ASP A 64 21.47 5.17 -17.86
CA ASP A 64 20.67 6.38 -17.58
C ASP A 64 19.15 6.12 -17.52
N PHE A 65 18.67 4.96 -17.97
CA PHE A 65 17.25 4.64 -17.88
C PHE A 65 16.92 4.17 -16.45
N ALA A 66 16.20 5.01 -15.71
CA ALA A 66 15.71 4.72 -14.37
C ALA A 66 14.36 3.95 -14.43
N PRO A 67 14.33 2.63 -14.14
CA PRO A 67 13.12 1.84 -14.23
C PRO A 67 12.16 2.19 -13.07
N SER A 68 10.91 2.52 -13.41
CA SER A 68 9.83 2.78 -12.44
C SER A 68 8.85 1.60 -12.30
N TYR A 69 9.04 0.55 -13.09
CA TYR A 69 8.23 -0.67 -13.09
C TYR A 69 9.11 -1.93 -13.10
N TYR A 70 8.68 -2.98 -12.41
CA TYR A 70 9.48 -4.19 -12.20
C TYR A 70 9.79 -5.02 -13.46
N LEU A 71 9.10 -4.79 -14.57
CA LEU A 71 9.39 -5.43 -15.86
C LEU A 71 10.39 -4.64 -16.71
N GLN A 72 10.79 -3.44 -16.28
CA GLN A 72 11.66 -2.56 -17.08
C GLN A 72 13.16 -2.82 -16.89
N SER A 73 13.55 -3.62 -15.91
CA SER A 73 14.96 -3.96 -15.64
C SER A 73 15.04 -5.33 -14.95
N ASP A 74 16.13 -6.06 -15.17
CA ASP A 74 16.45 -7.28 -14.42
C ASP A 74 17.13 -7.01 -13.08
N SER A 75 17.25 -5.73 -12.68
CA SER A 75 17.79 -5.37 -11.38
C SER A 75 16.90 -5.89 -10.24
N PRO A 76 17.47 -6.25 -9.07
CA PRO A 76 16.72 -6.78 -7.95
C PRO A 76 15.61 -5.85 -7.42
N LEU A 77 14.63 -6.48 -6.77
CA LEU A 77 13.61 -5.82 -5.94
C LEU A 77 13.93 -6.05 -4.47
N TYR A 78 13.51 -5.14 -3.60
CA TYR A 78 13.64 -5.31 -2.16
C TYR A 78 12.41 -4.76 -1.41
N TYR A 79 12.08 -5.36 -0.26
CA TYR A 79 10.99 -4.87 0.59
C TYR A 79 11.30 -3.48 1.12
N TYR A 80 10.41 -2.53 0.86
CA TYR A 80 10.62 -1.13 1.20
C TYR A 80 9.82 -0.74 2.45
N SER A 81 10.43 -0.95 3.62
CA SER A 81 9.79 -0.75 4.93
C SER A 81 9.30 0.66 5.25
N PHE A 82 9.76 1.69 4.54
CA PHE A 82 9.31 3.05 4.81
C PHE A 82 7.93 3.35 4.16
N ILE A 83 7.42 2.49 3.27
CA ILE A 83 6.18 2.77 2.55
C ILE A 83 4.97 2.92 3.48
N ASP A 84 4.90 2.14 4.57
CA ASP A 84 3.77 2.22 5.50
C ASP A 84 3.75 3.58 6.21
N ALA A 85 4.92 4.10 6.61
CA ALA A 85 5.01 5.45 7.17
C ALA A 85 4.61 6.51 6.13
N HIS A 86 5.00 6.35 4.86
CA HIS A 86 4.60 7.26 3.79
C HIS A 86 3.08 7.29 3.58
N ILE A 87 2.44 6.13 3.48
CA ILE A 87 0.98 6.01 3.35
C ILE A 87 0.26 6.56 4.59
N ALA A 88 0.76 6.25 5.80
CA ALA A 88 0.21 6.78 7.04
C ALA A 88 0.26 8.30 7.08
N MET A 89 1.37 8.92 6.68
CA MET A 89 1.52 10.37 6.64
C MET A 89 0.63 11.01 5.57
N ALA A 90 0.49 10.40 4.39
CA ALA A 90 -0.46 10.86 3.37
C ALA A 90 -1.89 10.86 3.91
N TYR A 91 -2.33 9.74 4.50
CA TYR A 91 -3.63 9.61 5.15
C TYR A 91 -3.85 10.64 6.26
N LEU A 92 -2.89 10.80 7.17
CA LEU A 92 -2.97 11.75 8.29
C LEU A 92 -2.95 13.22 7.84
N SER A 93 -2.46 13.50 6.64
CA SER A 93 -2.49 14.85 6.06
C SER A 93 -3.90 15.30 5.62
N LEU A 94 -4.87 14.39 5.58
CA LEU A 94 -6.26 14.68 5.24
C LEU A 94 -7.08 15.05 6.50
N PRO A 95 -8.04 15.99 6.38
CA PRO A 95 -9.08 16.19 7.38
C PRO A 95 -9.82 14.90 7.71
N GLU A 96 -10.29 14.76 8.95
CA GLU A 96 -10.96 13.54 9.44
C GLU A 96 -12.12 13.07 8.55
N LYS A 97 -12.93 14.00 8.02
CA LYS A 97 -14.03 13.65 7.10
C LYS A 97 -13.54 12.98 5.82
N GLN A 98 -12.40 13.42 5.30
CA GLN A 98 -11.81 12.86 4.08
C GLN A 98 -11.08 11.54 4.37
N ARG A 99 -10.45 11.40 5.53
CA ARG A 99 -9.86 10.13 6.00
C ARG A 99 -10.85 8.97 5.97
N ARG A 100 -12.14 9.22 6.28
CA ARG A 100 -13.20 8.19 6.21
C ARG A 100 -13.44 7.59 4.81
N ARG A 101 -12.82 8.13 3.76
CA ARG A 101 -12.87 7.63 2.38
C ARG A 101 -11.75 6.61 2.08
N PHE A 102 -10.85 6.36 3.03
CA PHE A 102 -9.69 5.50 2.83
C PHE A 102 -9.57 4.44 3.93
N ASP A 103 -9.07 3.28 3.53
CA ASP A 103 -8.69 2.16 4.39
C ASP A 103 -7.20 1.85 4.16
N PRO A 104 -6.27 2.48 4.91
CA PRO A 104 -4.84 2.25 4.75
C PRO A 104 -4.44 0.82 5.13
N MET A 105 -3.55 0.22 4.35
CA MET A 105 -3.09 -1.16 4.56
C MET A 105 -1.57 -1.22 4.79
N ILE A 106 -1.13 -2.12 5.68
CA ILE A 106 0.29 -2.39 5.97
C ILE A 106 0.84 -3.33 4.91
N SER A 107 1.88 -2.90 4.20
CA SER A 107 2.49 -3.60 3.06
C SER A 107 4.02 -3.71 3.14
N GLY A 108 4.70 -2.84 3.89
CA GLY A 108 6.16 -2.66 3.87
C GLY A 108 7.00 -3.69 4.62
N PHE A 109 6.45 -4.84 4.99
CA PHE A 109 7.17 -5.86 5.74
C PHE A 109 7.68 -6.98 4.83
N ASN A 110 8.75 -7.65 5.26
CA ASN A 110 9.22 -8.88 4.60
C ASN A 110 8.48 -10.09 5.20
N PRO A 111 7.62 -10.79 4.45
CA PRO A 111 6.91 -11.96 4.94
C PRO A 111 7.81 -13.19 5.13
N ALA A 112 9.02 -13.22 4.56
CA ALA A 112 9.99 -14.30 4.79
C ALA A 112 10.81 -14.13 6.08
N ASP A 113 10.72 -12.98 6.74
CA ASP A 113 11.44 -12.72 7.99
C ASP A 113 10.52 -13.01 9.18
N MET A 114 10.99 -13.81 10.13
CA MET A 114 10.27 -14.08 11.39
C MET A 114 10.04 -12.80 12.21
N TYR A 115 10.87 -11.76 12.04
CA TYR A 115 10.63 -10.44 12.61
C TYR A 115 9.55 -9.62 11.89
N GLY A 116 8.95 -10.13 10.81
CA GLY A 116 7.83 -9.50 10.10
C GLY A 116 6.63 -9.25 11.00
N VAL A 117 6.35 -10.16 11.94
CA VAL A 117 5.29 -9.95 12.94
C VAL A 117 5.61 -8.77 13.86
N ASP A 118 6.85 -8.66 14.33
CA ASP A 118 7.27 -7.55 15.19
C ASP A 118 7.34 -6.23 14.42
N HIS A 119 7.64 -6.27 13.11
CA HIS A 119 7.52 -5.13 12.22
C HIS A 119 6.08 -4.61 12.21
N ILE A 120 5.10 -5.48 11.94
CA ILE A 120 3.68 -5.11 11.90
C ILE A 120 3.25 -4.51 13.24
N ARG A 121 3.66 -5.12 14.38
CA ARG A 121 3.41 -4.57 15.71
C ARG A 121 3.97 -3.16 15.87
N ARG A 122 5.22 -2.92 15.46
CA ARG A 122 5.83 -1.58 15.50
C ARG A 122 5.02 -0.57 14.69
N VAL A 123 4.60 -0.91 13.48
CA VAL A 123 3.77 -0.04 12.62
C VAL A 123 2.46 0.33 13.32
N LEU A 124 1.74 -0.66 13.87
CA LEU A 124 0.48 -0.43 14.60
C LEU A 124 0.67 0.43 15.86
N HIS A 125 1.79 0.27 16.57
CA HIS A 125 2.10 1.09 17.75
C HIS A 125 2.54 2.52 17.39
N THR A 126 3.26 2.70 16.28
CA THR A 126 3.70 4.01 15.80
C THR A 126 2.54 4.83 15.22
N PHE A 127 1.59 4.19 14.54
CA PHE A 127 0.46 4.85 13.88
C PHE A 127 -0.90 4.28 14.38
N PRO A 128 -1.25 4.51 15.66
CA PRO A 128 -2.44 3.94 16.26
C PRO A 128 -3.71 4.43 15.54
N GLY A 129 -4.54 3.48 15.10
CA GLY A 129 -5.82 3.76 14.43
C GLY A 129 -5.72 4.21 12.96
N VAL A 130 -4.54 4.14 12.35
CA VAL A 130 -4.35 4.48 10.92
C VAL A 130 -4.70 3.31 10.01
N PHE A 131 -4.18 2.12 10.29
CA PHE A 131 -4.27 0.98 9.38
C PHE A 131 -5.51 0.12 9.66
N SER A 132 -6.22 -0.25 8.59
CA SER A 132 -7.40 -1.12 8.61
C SER A 132 -7.06 -2.59 8.36
N GLY A 133 -5.87 -2.90 7.84
CA GLY A 133 -5.50 -4.25 7.43
C GLY A 133 -4.05 -4.41 7.02
N ILE A 134 -3.72 -5.61 6.55
CA ILE A 134 -2.38 -6.03 6.09
C ILE A 134 -2.54 -6.55 4.66
N GLY A 135 -1.70 -6.06 3.75
CA GLY A 135 -1.76 -6.33 2.33
C GLY A 135 -1.44 -5.07 1.54
N GLU A 136 -1.26 -5.15 0.22
CA GLU A 136 -0.75 -6.32 -0.47
C GLU A 136 0.72 -6.47 -0.08
N PHE A 137 1.11 -7.68 0.32
CA PHE A 137 2.52 -8.07 0.44
C PHE A 137 2.79 -9.16 -0.58
N THR A 138 3.98 -9.12 -1.17
CA THR A 138 4.37 -10.09 -2.20
C THR A 138 5.10 -11.25 -1.54
N ILE A 139 4.72 -12.49 -1.88
CA ILE A 139 5.46 -13.71 -1.49
C ILE A 139 5.99 -14.39 -2.76
N HIS A 140 5.07 -14.91 -3.57
CA HIS A 140 5.36 -15.53 -4.86
C HIS A 140 4.66 -14.76 -5.97
N LYS A 141 5.44 -14.11 -6.83
CA LYS A 141 4.96 -13.43 -8.04
C LYS A 141 5.97 -13.70 -9.14
N GLU A 142 5.50 -14.33 -10.22
CA GLU A 142 6.26 -14.84 -11.38
C GLU A 142 7.64 -14.23 -11.60
N PHE A 143 7.71 -12.95 -12.02
CA PHE A 143 8.95 -12.25 -12.35
C PHE A 143 9.61 -11.52 -11.17
N VAL A 144 8.95 -11.51 -10.03
CA VAL A 144 9.36 -10.75 -8.85
C VAL A 144 10.11 -11.65 -7.87
N SER A 145 9.68 -12.90 -7.70
CA SER A 145 10.30 -13.84 -6.75
C SER A 145 11.78 -14.13 -7.07
N SER A 146 12.16 -14.18 -8.35
CA SER A 146 13.56 -14.35 -8.75
C SER A 146 14.42 -13.10 -8.54
N LYS A 147 13.79 -11.93 -8.35
CA LYS A 147 14.45 -10.63 -8.18
C LYS A 147 14.59 -10.22 -6.72
N ILE A 148 13.91 -10.88 -5.78
CA ILE A 148 14.03 -10.61 -4.35
C ILE A 148 15.19 -11.44 -3.80
N ALA A 149 16.17 -10.78 -3.17
CA ALA A 149 17.25 -11.47 -2.50
C ALA A 149 16.78 -12.09 -1.18
N GLY A 150 17.17 -13.34 -0.91
CA GLY A 150 16.86 -14.05 0.34
C GLY A 150 16.13 -15.36 0.12
N ASP A 151 15.73 -16.00 1.21
CA ASP A 151 14.95 -17.23 1.16
C ASP A 151 13.56 -16.98 0.58
N VAL A 152 13.05 -18.01 -0.09
CA VAL A 152 11.69 -18.05 -0.62
C VAL A 152 10.72 -18.00 0.56
N PRO A 153 9.77 -17.04 0.64
CA PRO A 153 8.82 -17.01 1.74
C PRO A 153 7.98 -18.29 1.73
N SER A 154 7.98 -19.01 2.86
CA SER A 154 7.31 -20.30 3.08
C SER A 154 6.09 -20.17 3.97
#